data_AF-A0A847W1I5-F1
#
_entry.id   AF-A0A847W1I5-F1
#
_cell.length_a   1.000
_cell.length_b   1.000
_cell.length_c   1.000
_cell.angle_alpha   90.00
_cell.angle_beta   90.00
_cell.angle_gamma   90.00
#
_symmetry.space_group_name_H-M   'P 1'
#
loop_
_entity.id
_entity.type
_entity.pdbx_description
1 polymer ?
#
loop_
_entity_poly.entity_id
_entity_poly.type
_entity_poly.pdbx_seq_one_letter_code
_entity_poly.pdbx_strand_id
1 'polypeptide(L)'
;NLGVDISYMPGTGAAGGMGGGILAFMNGKLKAGIDVILDLVDFDSLIDSADYIFTGEGSLDSQTLRGKAVMGIAKRAYNKNIPVIAVVGNIGSDIDDIYDYGVSAVFSINRTAVPLETARSRAKSDLSLTMDNIMRLIKLGLREH
;
A
#
# COMPACT_ATOMS: atom_id res chain seq x y z
N ASN A 1 -31.92 2.52 23.56
CA ASN A 1 -31.02 1.36 23.38
C ASN A 1 -30.87 1.12 21.90
N LEU A 2 -29.70 1.41 21.32
CA LEU A 2 -29.47 1.37 19.86
C LEU A 2 -29.37 -0.05 19.28
N GLY A 3 -29.51 -1.10 20.10
CA GLY A 3 -29.53 -2.50 19.63
C GLY A 3 -28.22 -3.02 19.00
N VAL A 4 -27.25 -2.13 18.76
CA VAL A 4 -25.94 -2.41 18.16
C VAL A 4 -24.88 -2.00 19.17
N ASP A 5 -24.13 -2.97 19.68
CA ASP A 5 -22.96 -2.70 20.50
C ASP A 5 -21.78 -2.29 19.60
N ILE A 6 -21.62 -0.98 19.41
CA ILE A 6 -20.56 -0.39 18.59
C ILE A 6 -19.22 -0.26 19.34
N SER A 7 -19.16 -0.59 20.64
CA SER A 7 -17.97 -0.35 21.46
C SER A 7 -16.78 -1.26 21.10
N TYR A 8 -17.05 -2.42 20.48
CA TYR A 8 -16.04 -3.40 20.08
C TYR A 8 -15.81 -3.51 18.56
N MET A 9 -16.52 -2.74 17.73
CA MET A 9 -16.36 -2.81 16.28
C MET A 9 -15.14 -2.01 15.81
N PRO A 10 -14.22 -2.60 15.01
CA PRO A 10 -13.07 -1.88 14.47
C PRO A 10 -13.49 -0.65 13.66
N GLY A 11 -12.87 0.51 13.94
CA GLY A 11 -13.12 1.76 13.20
C GLY A 11 -14.26 2.64 13.75
N THR A 12 -14.95 2.24 14.81
CA THR A 12 -16.02 3.08 15.43
C THR A 12 -15.48 4.35 16.09
N GLY A 13 -14.22 4.34 16.54
CA GLY A 13 -13.52 5.53 17.05
C GLY A 13 -12.99 6.49 15.98
N ALA A 14 -13.10 6.14 14.68
CA ALA A 14 -12.57 6.99 13.60
C ALA A 14 -13.21 8.39 13.62
N ALA A 15 -12.38 9.41 13.37
CA ALA A 15 -12.76 10.83 13.44
C ALA A 15 -13.52 11.23 14.73
N GLY A 16 -13.10 10.69 15.89
CA GLY A 16 -13.67 11.05 17.19
C GLY A 16 -15.03 10.42 17.48
N GLY A 17 -15.32 9.23 16.96
CA GLY A 17 -16.58 8.51 17.19
C GLY A 17 -17.60 8.61 16.05
N MET A 18 -17.27 9.37 14.99
CA MET A 18 -18.12 9.52 13.81
C MET A 18 -18.36 8.18 13.10
N GLY A 19 -17.34 7.31 13.05
CA GLY A 19 -17.47 5.96 12.51
C GLY A 19 -18.55 5.13 13.24
N GLY A 20 -18.64 5.27 14.57
CA GLY A 20 -19.67 4.66 15.38
C GLY A 20 -21.07 5.25 15.13
N GLY A 21 -21.15 6.56 14.92
CA GLY A 21 -22.41 7.23 14.57
C GLY A 21 -22.97 6.78 13.21
N ILE A 22 -22.12 6.66 12.19
CA ILE A 22 -22.52 6.18 10.86
C ILE A 22 -23.07 4.74 10.93
N LEU A 23 -22.42 3.88 11.73
CA LEU A 23 -22.89 2.50 11.94
C LEU A 23 -24.22 2.46 12.70
N ALA A 24 -24.32 3.20 13.81
CA ALA A 24 -25.47 3.13 14.71
C ALA A 24 -26.73 3.81 14.17
N PHE A 25 -26.59 4.89 13.39
CA PHE A 25 -27.73 5.73 12.99
C PHE A 25 -28.02 5.73 11.50
N MET A 26 -27.03 5.41 10.65
CA MET A 26 -27.17 5.51 9.19
C MET A 26 -27.09 4.15 8.49
N ASN A 27 -26.93 3.06 9.25
CA ASN A 27 -26.73 1.70 8.75
C ASN A 27 -25.60 1.63 7.69
N GLY A 28 -24.61 2.52 7.81
CA GLY A 28 -23.48 2.61 6.89
C GLY A 28 -22.50 1.47 7.12
N LYS A 29 -21.64 1.19 6.13
CA LYS A 29 -20.59 0.16 6.25
C LYS A 29 -19.24 0.84 6.36
N LEU A 30 -18.43 0.44 7.35
CA LEU A 30 -17.02 0.82 7.39
C LEU A 30 -16.24 -0.02 6.38
N LYS A 31 -15.53 0.65 5.49
CA LYS A 31 -14.59 0.04 4.53
C LYS A 31 -13.20 0.63 4.74
N ALA A 32 -12.15 -0.10 4.37
CA ALA A 32 -10.81 0.46 4.35
C ALA A 32 -10.75 1.59 3.30
N GLY A 33 -10.12 2.71 3.66
CA GLY A 33 -10.07 3.89 2.79
C GLY A 33 -9.43 3.59 1.43
N ILE A 34 -8.40 2.74 1.39
CA ILE A 34 -7.78 2.33 0.13
C ILE A 34 -8.76 1.59 -0.78
N ASP A 35 -9.57 0.67 -0.25
CA ASP A 35 -10.53 -0.08 -1.07
C ASP A 35 -11.54 0.85 -1.72
N VAL A 36 -11.99 1.89 -0.99
CA VAL A 36 -12.88 2.92 -1.54
C VAL A 36 -12.22 3.69 -2.68
N ILE A 37 -10.94 4.05 -2.54
CA ILE A 37 -10.20 4.76 -3.59
C ILE A 37 -9.99 3.86 -4.81
N LEU A 38 -9.61 2.60 -4.62
CA LEU A 38 -9.41 1.64 -5.72
C LEU A 38 -10.72 1.35 -6.47
N ASP A 39 -11.84 1.21 -5.75
CA ASP A 39 -13.17 1.09 -6.35
C ASP A 39 -13.52 2.37 -7.16
N LEU A 40 -13.23 3.56 -6.62
CA LEU A 40 -13.57 4.85 -7.25
C LEU A 40 -12.82 5.09 -8.56
N VAL A 41 -11.57 4.65 -8.66
CA VAL A 41 -10.74 4.82 -9.86
C VAL A 41 -10.85 3.66 -10.84
N ASP A 42 -11.76 2.71 -10.60
CA ASP A 42 -11.90 1.46 -11.35
C ASP A 42 -10.55 0.74 -11.53
N PHE A 43 -9.83 0.60 -10.42
CA PHE A 43 -8.45 0.12 -10.40
C PHE A 43 -8.31 -1.26 -11.05
N ASP A 44 -9.29 -2.14 -10.82
CA ASP A 44 -9.26 -3.50 -11.35
C ASP A 44 -9.20 -3.50 -12.89
N SER A 45 -10.02 -2.68 -13.55
CA SER A 45 -9.96 -2.53 -15.02
C SER A 45 -8.66 -1.86 -15.47
N LEU A 46 -8.17 -0.87 -14.71
CA LEU A 46 -6.96 -0.10 -15.04
C LEU A 46 -5.70 -0.97 -15.11
N ILE A 47 -5.65 -2.05 -14.32
CA ILE A 47 -4.47 -2.93 -14.27
C ILE A 47 -4.54 -4.13 -15.23
N ASP A 48 -5.63 -4.34 -15.98
CA ASP A 48 -5.81 -5.57 -16.78
C ASP A 48 -4.69 -5.85 -17.80
N SER A 49 -4.05 -4.79 -18.32
CA SER A 49 -2.95 -4.91 -19.27
C SER A 49 -1.59 -4.55 -18.68
N ALA A 50 -1.46 -4.49 -17.36
CA ALA A 50 -0.22 -4.09 -16.71
C ALA A 50 0.74 -5.28 -16.59
N ASP A 51 1.98 -5.12 -17.07
CA ASP A 51 3.05 -6.10 -16.86
C ASP A 51 3.58 -6.06 -15.41
N TYR A 52 3.61 -4.85 -14.81
CA TYR A 52 4.08 -4.60 -13.45
C TYR A 52 3.28 -3.47 -12.82
N ILE A 53 3.09 -3.53 -11.51
CA ILE A 53 2.55 -2.43 -10.71
C ILE A 53 3.63 -1.92 -9.77
N PHE A 54 3.93 -0.62 -9.86
CA PHE A 54 4.76 0.08 -8.89
C PHE A 54 3.87 0.85 -7.93
N THR A 55 4.12 0.69 -6.63
CA THR A 55 3.42 1.43 -5.57
C THR A 55 4.39 1.78 -4.45
N GLY A 56 3.93 2.54 -3.46
CA GLY A 56 4.77 2.92 -2.35
C GLY A 56 4.07 3.76 -1.30
N GLU A 57 4.75 3.91 -0.17
CA GLU A 57 4.36 4.79 0.92
C GLU A 57 5.61 5.24 1.68
N GLY A 58 5.43 6.17 2.63
CA GLY A 58 6.55 6.74 3.39
C GLY A 58 7.30 5.73 4.26
N SER A 59 6.57 4.80 4.89
CA SER A 59 7.14 3.73 5.71
C SER A 59 6.27 2.49 5.63
N LEU A 60 6.87 1.39 5.21
CA LEU A 60 6.27 0.07 5.15
C LEU A 60 6.65 -0.69 6.41
N ASP A 61 5.70 -0.79 7.33
CA ASP A 61 5.81 -1.45 8.63
C ASP A 61 4.63 -2.41 8.87
N SER A 62 4.56 -3.05 10.04
CA SER A 62 3.45 -3.95 10.39
C SER A 62 2.07 -3.30 10.40
N GLN A 63 1.96 -1.96 10.42
CA GLN A 63 0.67 -1.29 10.24
C GLN A 63 0.21 -1.27 8.79
N THR A 64 1.12 -1.41 7.83
CA THR A 64 0.82 -1.52 6.40
C THR A 64 -0.13 -2.67 6.14
N LEU A 65 0.17 -3.83 6.75
CA LEU A 65 -0.65 -5.05 6.72
C LEU A 65 -2.12 -4.81 7.10
N ARG A 66 -2.41 -3.75 7.87
CA ARG A 66 -3.75 -3.37 8.33
C ARG A 66 -4.59 -2.59 7.31
N GLY A 67 -4.16 -2.54 6.04
CA GLY A 67 -4.98 -1.98 4.95
C GLY A 67 -4.54 -0.60 4.46
N LYS A 68 -3.22 -0.33 4.44
CA LYS A 68 -2.68 0.84 3.73
C LYS A 68 -2.63 0.60 2.21
N ALA A 69 -2.19 1.62 1.47
CA ALA A 69 -2.19 1.66 0.01
C ALA A 69 -1.53 0.44 -0.64
N VAL A 70 -0.34 0.07 -0.17
CA VAL A 70 0.42 -1.07 -0.71
C VAL A 70 -0.38 -2.37 -0.61
N MET A 71 -1.05 -2.62 0.52
CA MET A 71 -1.82 -3.84 0.73
C MET A 71 -3.08 -3.91 -0.12
N GLY A 72 -3.81 -2.79 -0.25
CA GLY A 72 -5.00 -2.75 -1.10
C GLY A 72 -4.65 -3.07 -2.56
N ILE A 73 -3.57 -2.45 -3.06
CA ILE A 73 -3.06 -2.68 -4.41
C ILE A 73 -2.58 -4.14 -4.58
N ALA A 74 -1.76 -4.65 -3.66
CA ALA A 74 -1.23 -6.01 -3.73
C ALA A 74 -2.34 -7.07 -3.79
N LYS A 75 -3.37 -6.93 -2.95
CA LYS A 75 -4.51 -7.87 -2.94
C LYS A 75 -5.30 -7.87 -4.26
N ARG A 76 -5.52 -6.70 -4.87
CA ARG A 76 -6.24 -6.61 -6.14
C ARG A 76 -5.41 -7.18 -7.30
N ALA A 77 -4.12 -6.87 -7.32
CA ALA A 77 -3.18 -7.37 -8.33
C ALA A 77 -2.93 -8.89 -8.24
N TYR A 78 -2.90 -9.45 -7.02
CA TYR A 78 -2.66 -10.87 -6.78
C TYR A 78 -3.65 -11.75 -7.54
N ASN A 79 -4.94 -11.39 -7.53
CA ASN A 79 -5.99 -12.13 -8.23
C ASN A 79 -5.81 -12.14 -9.77
N LYS A 80 -5.04 -11.20 -10.31
CA LYS A 80 -4.73 -11.07 -11.74
C LYS A 80 -3.34 -11.57 -12.10
N ASN A 81 -2.59 -12.11 -11.13
CA ASN A 81 -1.20 -12.55 -11.27
C ASN A 81 -0.26 -11.44 -11.79
N ILE A 82 -0.53 -10.18 -11.43
CA ILE A 82 0.31 -9.05 -11.82
C ILE A 82 1.33 -8.78 -10.71
N PRO A 83 2.65 -8.76 -11.01
CA PRO A 83 3.67 -8.53 -10.00
C PRO A 83 3.61 -7.09 -9.45
N VAL A 84 3.71 -6.98 -8.13
CA VAL A 84 3.67 -5.70 -7.40
C VAL A 84 5.01 -5.41 -6.77
N ILE A 85 5.59 -4.26 -7.12
CA ILE A 85 6.88 -3.80 -6.60
C ILE A 85 6.62 -2.58 -5.72
N ALA A 86 6.87 -2.72 -4.42
CA ALA A 86 6.76 -1.63 -3.45
C ALA A 86 8.08 -0.85 -3.37
N VAL A 87 8.03 0.46 -3.58
CA VAL A 87 9.18 1.37 -3.51
C VAL A 87 8.90 2.43 -2.46
N VAL A 88 9.55 2.32 -1.31
CA VAL A 88 9.12 2.96 -0.05
C VAL A 88 10.21 3.80 0.59
N GLY A 89 9.81 4.76 1.44
CA GLY A 89 10.74 5.62 2.17
C GLY A 89 11.53 4.88 3.25
N ASN A 90 10.88 3.96 3.95
CA ASN A 90 11.46 3.16 5.04
C ASN A 90 10.86 1.76 5.02
N ILE A 91 11.66 0.77 5.40
CA ILE A 91 11.22 -0.62 5.60
C ILE A 91 11.40 -0.91 7.09
N GLY A 92 10.29 -1.17 7.78
CA GLY A 92 10.27 -1.56 9.18
C GLY A 92 10.72 -3.01 9.39
N SER A 93 10.74 -3.44 10.66
CA SER A 93 10.95 -4.85 10.98
C SER A 93 9.70 -5.69 10.67
N ASP A 94 9.89 -6.99 10.47
CA ASP A 94 8.82 -7.99 10.43
C ASP A 94 7.78 -7.74 9.32
N ILE A 95 8.25 -7.45 8.11
CA ILE A 95 7.40 -7.15 6.95
C ILE A 95 7.24 -8.34 6.01
N ASP A 96 7.87 -9.48 6.29
CA ASP A 96 7.94 -10.63 5.37
C ASP A 96 6.55 -11.19 4.99
N ASP A 97 5.58 -11.13 5.91
CA ASP A 97 4.20 -11.52 5.64
C ASP A 97 3.59 -10.79 4.42
N ILE A 98 4.13 -9.63 4.03
CA ILE A 98 3.63 -8.86 2.88
C ILE A 98 3.71 -9.63 1.56
N TYR A 99 4.68 -10.54 1.43
CA TYR A 99 4.84 -11.35 0.24
C TYR A 99 3.68 -12.35 0.08
N ASP A 100 3.14 -12.88 1.18
CA ASP A 100 1.95 -13.75 1.18
C ASP A 100 0.69 -13.00 0.74
N TYR A 101 0.69 -11.66 0.82
CA TYR A 101 -0.42 -10.81 0.37
C TYR A 101 -0.25 -10.28 -1.06
N GLY A 102 0.75 -10.78 -1.80
CA GLY A 102 0.91 -10.52 -3.23
C GLY A 102 1.89 -9.41 -3.60
N VAL A 103 2.64 -8.86 -2.65
CA VAL A 103 3.82 -8.06 -3.00
C VAL A 103 4.91 -8.99 -3.53
N SER A 104 5.55 -8.61 -4.64
CA SER A 104 6.59 -9.41 -5.29
C SER A 104 8.00 -8.97 -4.89
N ALA A 105 8.19 -7.68 -4.61
CA ALA A 105 9.47 -7.14 -4.16
C ALA A 105 9.28 -5.82 -3.40
N VAL A 106 10.21 -5.52 -2.49
CA VAL A 106 10.25 -4.27 -1.72
C VAL A 106 11.62 -3.62 -1.86
N PHE A 107 11.63 -2.32 -2.17
CA PHE A 107 12.85 -1.50 -2.25
C PHE A 107 12.70 -0.25 -1.38
N SER A 108 13.75 0.06 -0.61
CA SER A 108 13.86 1.36 0.04
C SER A 108 14.47 2.36 -0.93
N ILE A 109 13.95 3.59 -0.96
CA ILE A 109 14.58 4.68 -1.71
C ILE A 109 15.83 5.21 -0.99
N ASN A 110 16.01 4.97 0.30
CA ASN A 110 17.15 5.53 1.04
C ASN A 110 18.46 4.86 0.61
N ARG A 111 19.28 5.61 -0.14
CA ARG A 111 20.55 5.10 -0.70
C ARG A 111 21.74 5.25 0.24
N THR A 112 21.61 6.06 1.28
CA THR A 112 22.66 6.31 2.29
C THR A 112 22.05 6.45 3.68
N ALA A 113 22.79 6.05 4.71
CA ALA A 113 22.37 6.24 6.09
C ALA A 113 22.49 7.71 6.49
N VAL A 114 21.36 8.43 6.52
CA VAL A 114 21.27 9.85 6.87
C VAL A 114 20.06 10.10 7.79
N PRO A 115 20.04 11.19 8.57
CA PRO A 115 18.88 11.56 9.36
C PRO A 115 17.63 11.78 8.49
N LEU A 116 16.44 11.58 9.08
CA LEU A 116 15.16 11.67 8.37
C LEU A 116 14.96 13.02 7.65
N GLU A 117 15.38 14.13 8.24
CA GLU A 117 15.27 15.46 7.63
C GLU A 117 16.07 15.53 6.32
N THR A 118 17.28 14.98 6.32
CA THR A 118 18.14 14.87 5.12
C THR A 118 17.59 13.85 4.13
N ALA A 119 17.05 12.71 4.58
CA ALA A 119 16.43 11.73 3.70
C ALA A 119 15.21 12.33 2.98
N ARG A 120 14.38 13.12 3.69
CA ARG A 120 13.19 13.77 3.13
C ARG A 120 13.52 14.76 2.02
N SER A 121 14.56 15.58 2.18
CA SER A 121 14.96 16.53 1.14
C SER A 121 15.49 15.84 -0.13
N ARG A 122 15.97 14.60 0.01
CA ARG A 122 16.49 13.77 -1.10
C ARG A 122 15.48 12.79 -1.67
N ALA A 123 14.32 12.61 -1.05
CA ALA A 123 13.37 11.56 -1.39
C ALA A 123 13.02 11.53 -2.89
N LYS A 124 12.84 12.70 -3.53
CA LYS A 124 12.57 12.78 -4.97
C LYS A 124 13.72 12.26 -5.83
N SER A 125 14.95 12.69 -5.56
CA SER A 125 16.13 12.24 -6.32
C SER A 125 16.42 10.78 -6.07
N ASP A 126 16.31 10.35 -4.81
CA ASP A 126 16.63 8.99 -4.39
C ASP A 126 15.57 7.99 -4.91
N LEU A 127 14.29 8.36 -4.98
CA LEU A 127 13.24 7.59 -5.66
C LEU A 127 13.56 7.41 -7.15
N SER A 128 13.89 8.50 -7.86
CA SER A 128 14.22 8.44 -9.28
C SER A 128 15.40 7.50 -9.56
N LEU A 129 16.49 7.63 -8.78
CA LEU A 129 17.66 6.78 -8.92
C LEU A 129 17.41 5.32 -8.52
N THR A 130 16.50 5.07 -7.58
CA THR A 130 16.08 3.71 -7.20
C THR A 130 15.26 3.07 -8.31
N MET A 131 14.31 3.81 -8.89
CA MET A 131 13.53 3.36 -10.04
C MET A 131 14.41 3.08 -11.26
N ASP A 132 15.41 3.93 -11.56
CA ASP A 132 16.37 3.67 -12.66
C ASP A 132 17.08 2.32 -12.49
N ASN A 133 17.50 1.99 -11.27
CA ASN A 133 18.12 0.70 -10.96
C ASN A 133 17.15 -0.48 -11.14
N ILE A 134 15.91 -0.35 -10.66
CA ILE A 134 14.89 -1.38 -10.83
C ILE A 134 14.58 -1.62 -12.32
N MET A 135 14.43 -0.53 -13.10
CA MET A 135 14.19 -0.64 -14.54
C MET A 135 15.36 -1.29 -15.28
N ARG A 136 16.61 -1.00 -14.87
CA ARG A 136 17.79 -1.71 -15.40
C ARG A 136 17.73 -3.20 -15.11
N LEU A 137 17.34 -3.60 -13.89
CA LEU A 137 17.17 -4.99 -13.51
C LEU A 137 16.09 -5.69 -14.37
N ILE A 138 14.92 -5.08 -14.51
CA ILE A 138 13.83 -5.61 -15.35
C ILE A 138 14.31 -5.77 -16.81
N LYS A 139 15.02 -4.78 -17.34
CA LYS A 139 15.57 -4.83 -18.71
C LYS A 139 16.56 -5.99 -18.91
N LEU A 140 17.26 -6.44 -17.87
CA LEU A 140 18.11 -7.63 -17.99
C LEU A 140 17.27 -8.89 -18.20
N GLY A 141 16.17 -9.05 -17.47
CA GLY A 141 15.27 -10.20 -17.61
C GLY A 141 14.52 -10.24 -18.95
N LEU A 142 14.21 -9.08 -19.54
CA LEU A 142 13.52 -9.01 -20.83
C LEU A 142 14.41 -9.36 -22.04
N ARG A 143 15.73 -9.48 -21.87
CA ARG A 143 16.68 -9.79 -22.96
C ARG A 143 16.77 -11.27 -23.31
N GLU A 144 16.10 -12.14 -22.55
CA GLU A 144 16.12 -13.60 -22.79
C GLU A 144 14.98 -14.08 -23.71
N HIS A 145 14.39 -13.16 -24.49
CA HIS A 145 13.44 -13.40 -25.57
C HIS A 145 13.89 -12.69 -26.84
#